data_AF-A0A8H8JSZ4-F1
#
_entry.id   AF-A0A8H8JSZ4-F1
#
_cell.length_a   1.000
_cell.length_b   1.000
_cell.length_c   1.000
_cell.angle_alpha   90.00
_cell.angle_beta   90.00
_cell.angle_gamma   90.00
#
_symmetry.space_group_name_H-M   'P 1'
#
loop_
_entity.id
_entity.type
_entity.pdbx_description
1 polymer ?
#
loop_
_entity_poly.entity_id
_entity_poly.type
_entity_poly.pdbx_seq_one_letter_code
_entity_poly.pdbx_strand_id
1 'polypeptide(L)'
;MRSSTSTTMDESGALGADADRGGSVPSVSSYTASAVFSCFMAVYNGLTSVGRIGIDSSLRSKILKTPWLNTPEDKAALTSALSDFISTYQEVPELQLISPNSSVNLEAYVTNTVGGSNHWVGSSKIGISPSNSVVDPDT
;
A
#
# COMPACT_ATOMS: atom_id res chain seq x y z
N MET A 1 32.13 34.62 23.66
CA MET A 1 31.10 33.65 24.10
C MET A 1 29.81 33.97 23.38
N ARG A 2 29.45 33.18 22.35
CA ARG A 2 28.14 33.25 21.70
C ARG A 2 27.42 31.96 22.05
N SER A 3 26.31 32.13 22.76
CA SER A 3 25.45 31.07 23.28
C SER A 3 24.83 30.28 22.13
N SER A 4 24.98 28.97 22.17
CA SER A 4 24.32 27.99 21.32
C SER A 4 22.89 27.76 21.81
N THR A 5 21.90 28.26 21.09
CA THR A 5 20.50 27.82 21.25
C THR A 5 20.30 26.52 20.48
N SER A 6 20.17 25.44 21.23
CA SER A 6 19.67 24.14 20.77
C SER A 6 18.23 24.29 20.31
N THR A 7 18.00 24.29 19.00
CA THR A 7 16.66 24.08 18.45
C THR A 7 16.37 22.59 18.55
N THR A 8 15.60 22.19 19.56
CA THR A 8 14.88 20.91 19.56
C THR A 8 14.06 20.84 18.29
N MET A 9 14.42 19.91 17.41
CA MET A 9 13.60 19.50 16.27
C MET A 9 12.31 18.92 16.86
N ASP A 10 11.21 19.63 16.66
CA ASP A 10 9.87 19.10 16.82
C ASP A 10 9.75 17.84 15.94
N GLU A 11 9.52 16.69 16.57
CA GLU A 11 9.37 15.36 15.94
C GLU A 11 8.05 15.23 15.15
N SER A 12 7.48 16.33 14.66
CA SER A 12 6.46 16.31 13.61
C SER A 12 7.02 15.93 12.23
N GLY A 13 8.35 15.84 12.08
CA GLY A 13 9.04 15.60 10.81
C GLY A 13 9.29 14.15 10.39
N ALA A 14 8.97 13.14 11.21
CA ALA A 14 9.34 11.75 10.91
C ALA A 14 8.34 10.95 10.04
N LEU A 15 7.24 11.57 9.58
CA LEU A 15 6.28 10.97 8.66
C LEU A 15 6.50 11.35 7.19
N GLY A 16 7.65 11.97 6.86
CA GLY A 16 7.96 12.55 5.55
C GLY A 16 8.07 11.59 4.36
N ALA A 17 7.81 10.29 4.52
CA ALA A 17 7.75 9.34 3.40
C ALA A 17 6.36 8.71 3.18
N ASP A 18 5.49 8.69 4.21
CA ASP A 18 4.13 8.12 4.10
C ASP A 18 3.02 9.18 4.09
N ALA A 19 3.34 10.44 4.44
CA ALA A 19 2.38 11.55 4.40
C ALA A 19 1.99 12.01 2.98
N ASP A 20 2.68 11.54 1.93
CA ASP A 20 2.40 11.92 0.52
C ASP A 20 1.31 11.05 -0.15
N ARG A 21 0.70 10.10 0.59
CA ARG A 21 -0.43 9.31 0.10
C ARG A 21 -1.75 9.65 0.79
N GLY A 22 -2.14 10.94 0.70
CA GLY A 22 -3.54 11.39 0.58
C GLY A 22 -4.59 11.00 1.63
N GLY A 23 -4.22 10.36 2.74
CA GLY A 23 -5.12 10.05 3.85
C GLY A 23 -4.87 10.98 5.02
N SER A 24 -5.84 11.83 5.36
CA SER A 24 -5.82 12.58 6.62
C SER A 24 -5.86 11.62 7.80
N VAL A 25 -4.73 11.46 8.51
CA VAL A 25 -4.65 10.63 9.73
C VAL A 25 -5.42 11.35 10.85
N PRO A 26 -6.51 10.79 11.40
CA PRO A 26 -7.18 11.36 12.57
C PRO A 26 -6.25 11.31 13.78
N SER A 27 -6.35 12.28 14.69
CA SER A 27 -5.51 12.40 15.89
C SER A 27 -5.43 11.09 16.68
N VAL A 28 -4.28 10.41 16.61
CA VAL A 28 -4.01 9.22 17.42
C VAL A 28 -3.67 9.63 18.85
N SER A 29 -4.07 8.80 19.80
CA SER A 29 -3.46 8.71 21.13
C SER A 29 -1.93 8.80 20.99
N SER A 30 -1.26 9.53 21.88
CA SER A 30 0.20 9.66 21.86
C SER A 30 0.87 8.28 21.79
N TYR A 31 1.65 8.00 20.74
CA TYR A 31 2.45 6.78 20.60
C TYR A 31 3.94 7.10 20.76
N THR A 32 4.74 6.10 21.13
CA THR A 32 6.20 6.25 21.21
C THR A 32 6.82 5.93 19.86
N ALA A 33 7.40 6.93 19.17
CA ALA A 33 7.91 6.78 17.80
C ALA A 33 8.94 5.64 17.67
N SER A 34 9.80 5.43 18.67
CA SER A 34 10.79 4.35 18.67
C SER A 34 10.22 2.94 18.86
N ALA A 35 8.94 2.82 19.20
CA ALA A 35 8.25 1.54 19.41
C ALA A 35 7.32 1.17 18.24
N VAL A 36 7.33 1.95 17.15
CA VAL A 36 6.48 1.71 15.97
C VAL A 36 7.13 0.69 15.04
N PHE A 37 6.31 -0.24 14.55
CA PHE A 37 6.65 -1.13 13.44
C PHE A 37 5.51 -1.15 12.42
N SER A 38 5.81 -1.57 11.20
CA SER A 38 4.83 -1.65 10.10
C SER A 38 4.71 -3.09 9.60
N CYS A 39 3.48 -3.49 9.31
CA CYS A 39 3.18 -4.76 8.65
C CYS A 39 2.75 -4.47 7.20
N PHE A 40 3.51 -5.00 6.24
CA PHE A 40 3.14 -4.91 4.83
C PHE A 40 2.25 -6.10 4.45
N MET A 41 1.10 -5.81 3.84
CA MET A 41 0.16 -6.84 3.37
C MET A 41 0.06 -6.81 1.84
N ALA A 42 0.10 -8.00 1.23
CA ALA A 42 -0.13 -8.18 -0.20
C ALA A 42 -0.94 -9.46 -0.45
N VAL A 43 -1.81 -9.40 -1.45
CA VAL A 43 -2.54 -10.55 -1.99
C VAL A 43 -2.02 -10.79 -3.41
N TYR A 44 -1.81 -12.05 -3.79
CA TYR A 44 -1.17 -12.41 -5.06
C TYR A 44 -2.07 -13.28 -5.92
N ASN A 45 -2.27 -14.53 -5.52
CA ASN A 45 -2.96 -15.53 -6.34
C ASN A 45 -4.47 -15.31 -6.34
N GLY A 46 -5.09 -15.52 -7.51
CA GLY A 46 -6.55 -15.45 -7.67
C GLY A 46 -7.10 -14.04 -7.88
N LEU A 47 -6.28 -12.99 -7.80
CA LEU A 47 -6.71 -11.64 -8.13
C LEU A 47 -6.99 -11.49 -9.63
N THR A 48 -7.96 -10.64 -9.95
CA THR A 48 -8.49 -10.46 -11.30
C THR A 48 -8.26 -9.04 -11.85
N SER A 49 -7.85 -8.11 -11.00
CA SER A 49 -7.51 -6.75 -11.39
C SER A 49 -6.25 -6.74 -12.26
N VAL A 50 -6.40 -6.17 -13.46
CA VAL A 50 -5.31 -6.01 -14.42
C VAL A 50 -5.12 -4.54 -14.77
N GLY A 51 -3.85 -4.11 -14.77
CA GLY A 51 -3.45 -2.77 -15.20
C GLY A 51 -2.89 -2.77 -16.61
N ARG A 52 -2.24 -1.68 -16.97
CA ARG A 52 -1.47 -1.55 -18.22
C ARG A 52 -0.27 -0.67 -17.97
N ILE A 53 0.92 -1.17 -18.31
CA ILE A 53 2.12 -0.33 -18.44
C ILE A 53 2.37 -0.01 -19.91
N GLY A 54 3.08 1.07 -20.17
CA GLY A 54 3.47 1.48 -21.52
C GLY A 54 4.44 2.64 -21.47
N ILE A 55 4.53 3.38 -22.56
CA ILE A 55 5.51 4.45 -22.76
C ILE A 55 4.76 5.78 -23.01
N ASP A 56 5.26 6.88 -22.45
CA ASP A 56 4.75 8.23 -22.73
C ASP A 56 5.42 8.89 -23.95
N SER A 57 4.99 10.10 -24.31
CA SER A 57 5.57 10.85 -25.43
C SER A 57 7.03 11.24 -25.23
N SER A 58 7.56 11.13 -24.01
CA SER A 58 8.97 11.36 -23.67
C SER A 58 9.78 10.06 -23.58
N LEU A 59 9.23 8.96 -24.11
CA LEU A 59 9.84 7.63 -24.10
C LEU A 59 10.09 7.05 -22.69
N ARG A 60 9.35 7.50 -21.67
CA ARG A 60 9.45 6.96 -20.31
C ARG A 60 8.39 5.90 -20.06
N SER A 61 8.78 4.82 -19.37
CA SER A 61 7.82 3.83 -18.89
C SER A 61 6.88 4.44 -17.85
N LYS A 62 5.58 4.16 -17.97
CA LYS A 62 4.56 4.59 -17.01
C LYS A 62 3.45 3.58 -16.88
N ILE A 63 2.73 3.68 -15.76
CA ILE A 63 1.43 3.05 -15.59
C ILE A 63 0.42 3.85 -16.45
N LEU A 64 -0.18 3.19 -17.43
CA LEU A 64 -1.26 3.73 -18.26
C LEU A 64 -2.64 3.48 -17.63
N LYS A 65 -2.80 2.36 -16.93
CA LYS A 65 -3.98 2.00 -16.14
C LYS A 65 -3.52 1.31 -14.85
N THR A 66 -4.02 1.78 -13.70
CA THR A 66 -3.69 1.21 -12.40
C THR A 66 -4.17 -0.25 -12.29
N PRO A 67 -3.35 -1.17 -11.76
CA PRO A 67 -3.72 -2.58 -11.63
C PRO A 67 -4.48 -2.89 -10.33
N TRP A 68 -4.63 -1.95 -9.41
CA TRP A 68 -5.09 -2.24 -8.05
C TRP A 68 -6.61 -2.11 -7.90
N LEU A 69 -7.23 -3.14 -7.31
CA LEU A 69 -8.63 -3.15 -6.84
C LEU A 69 -9.65 -2.68 -7.88
N ASN A 70 -9.45 -3.07 -9.14
CA ASN A 70 -10.36 -2.74 -10.24
C ASN A 70 -11.65 -3.58 -10.20
N THR A 71 -11.65 -4.68 -9.45
CA THR A 71 -12.81 -5.56 -9.26
C THR A 71 -13.31 -5.51 -7.81
N PRO A 72 -14.63 -5.62 -7.59
CA PRO A 72 -15.18 -5.67 -6.24
C PRO A 72 -14.71 -6.89 -5.45
N GLU A 73 -14.47 -8.02 -6.13
CA GLU A 73 -13.97 -9.26 -5.50
C GLU A 73 -12.56 -9.08 -4.94
N ASP A 74 -11.64 -8.44 -5.68
CA ASP A 74 -10.28 -8.18 -5.20
C ASP A 74 -10.29 -7.21 -4.02
N LYS A 75 -11.18 -6.20 -4.03
CA LYS A 75 -11.36 -5.28 -2.91
C LYS A 75 -11.88 -6.01 -1.67
N ALA A 76 -12.90 -6.86 -1.83
CA ALA A 76 -13.46 -7.64 -0.75
C ALA A 76 -12.40 -8.57 -0.14
N ALA A 77 -11.63 -9.29 -0.97
CA ALA A 77 -10.58 -10.19 -0.53
C ALA A 77 -9.53 -9.49 0.35
N LEU A 78 -9.04 -8.32 -0.07
CA LEU A 78 -8.05 -7.57 0.71
C LEU A 78 -8.65 -6.94 1.98
N THR A 79 -9.90 -6.49 1.92
CA THR A 79 -10.60 -5.95 3.10
C THR A 79 -10.82 -7.04 4.16
N SER A 80 -11.23 -8.24 3.75
CA SER A 80 -11.35 -9.40 4.63
C SER A 80 -10.00 -9.80 5.21
N ALA A 81 -8.95 -9.89 4.38
CA ALA A 81 -7.62 -10.22 4.86
C ALA A 81 -7.10 -9.22 5.91
N LEU A 82 -7.32 -7.91 5.71
CA LEU A 82 -6.97 -6.89 6.70
C LEU A 82 -7.79 -7.03 7.99
N SER A 83 -9.10 -7.25 7.87
CA SER A 83 -9.99 -7.48 9.01
C SER A 83 -9.54 -8.68 9.85
N ASP A 84 -9.20 -9.79 9.20
CA ASP A 84 -8.71 -11.00 9.86
C ASP A 84 -7.37 -10.75 10.55
N PHE A 85 -6.44 -10.06 9.88
CA PHE A 85 -5.11 -9.74 10.42
C PHE A 85 -5.17 -8.91 11.70
N ILE A 86 -6.09 -7.94 11.78
CA ILE A 86 -6.27 -7.09 12.97
C ILE A 86 -7.32 -7.63 13.94
N SER A 87 -7.85 -8.83 13.75
CA SER A 87 -8.94 -9.33 14.61
C SER A 87 -8.50 -9.64 16.04
N THR A 88 -7.22 -9.96 16.24
CA THR A 88 -6.68 -10.44 17.53
C THR A 88 -5.60 -9.56 18.15
N TYR A 89 -5.27 -8.39 17.58
CA TYR A 89 -4.17 -7.57 18.12
C TYR A 89 -4.40 -7.16 19.59
N GLN A 90 -5.66 -7.05 20.01
CA GLN A 90 -6.05 -6.70 21.38
C GLN A 90 -5.75 -7.80 22.39
N GLU A 91 -5.49 -9.03 21.94
CA GLU A 91 -5.07 -10.14 22.81
C GLU A 91 -3.60 -10.02 23.23
N VAL A 92 -2.81 -9.17 22.57
CA VAL A 92 -1.40 -8.92 22.90
C VAL A 92 -1.31 -7.72 23.84
N PRO A 93 -0.87 -7.91 25.10
CA PRO A 93 -0.69 -6.80 26.03
C PRO A 93 0.25 -5.73 25.47
N GLU A 94 -0.09 -4.45 25.71
CA GLU A 94 0.67 -3.27 25.29
C GLU A 94 0.76 -3.03 23.76
N LEU A 95 0.21 -3.94 22.93
CA LEU A 95 0.13 -3.70 21.49
C LEU A 95 -1.01 -2.74 21.16
N GLN A 96 -0.71 -1.71 20.37
CA GLN A 96 -1.67 -0.73 19.90
C GLN A 96 -1.70 -0.69 18.37
N LEU A 97 -2.90 -0.71 17.79
CA LEU A 97 -3.09 -0.50 16.36
C LEU A 97 -3.13 1.00 16.05
N ILE A 98 -2.05 1.52 15.45
CA ILE A 98 -1.92 2.94 15.09
C ILE A 98 -2.64 3.25 13.76
N SER A 99 -2.50 2.37 12.76
CA SER A 99 -3.13 2.53 11.44
C SER A 99 -3.52 1.17 10.84
N PRO A 100 -4.77 0.98 10.38
CA PRO A 100 -5.90 1.91 10.52
C PRO A 100 -6.35 2.01 11.98
N ASN A 101 -6.64 3.22 12.48
CA ASN A 101 -7.20 3.36 13.82
C ASN A 101 -8.66 2.85 13.87
N SER A 102 -9.17 2.58 15.07
CA SER A 102 -10.50 1.99 15.29
C SER A 102 -11.69 2.81 14.79
N SER A 103 -11.47 4.09 14.43
CA SER A 103 -12.52 4.97 13.90
C SER A 103 -12.60 4.95 12.36
N VAL A 104 -11.69 4.25 11.68
CA VAL A 104 -11.63 4.21 10.22
C VAL A 104 -12.45 3.05 9.66
N ASN A 105 -13.26 3.33 8.62
CA ASN A 105 -13.90 2.29 7.82
C ASN A 105 -12.82 1.52 7.03
N LEU A 106 -12.71 0.20 7.25
CA LEU A 106 -11.64 -0.62 6.64
C LEU A 106 -11.70 -0.66 5.11
N GLU A 107 -12.89 -0.71 4.51
CA GLU A 107 -13.01 -0.71 3.05
C GLU A 107 -12.52 0.61 2.45
N ALA A 108 -12.86 1.74 3.09
CA ALA A 108 -12.36 3.06 2.71
C ALA A 108 -10.83 3.15 2.91
N TYR A 109 -10.29 2.61 4.01
CA TYR A 109 -8.86 2.53 4.24
C TYR A 109 -8.15 1.75 3.12
N VAL A 110 -8.62 0.54 2.81
CA VAL A 110 -8.08 -0.30 1.73
C VAL A 110 -8.16 0.42 0.38
N THR A 111 -9.31 0.99 0.04
CA THR A 111 -9.51 1.68 -1.24
C THR A 111 -8.54 2.87 -1.42
N ASN A 112 -8.21 3.57 -0.34
CA ASN A 112 -7.40 4.79 -0.39
C ASN A 112 -5.90 4.56 -0.18
N THR A 113 -5.48 3.42 0.39
CA THR A 113 -4.07 3.17 0.74
C THR A 113 -3.36 2.19 -0.17
N VAL A 114 -4.10 1.33 -0.90
CA VAL A 114 -3.50 0.30 -1.73
C VAL A 114 -2.79 0.91 -2.94
N GLY A 115 -1.55 0.48 -3.14
CA GLY A 115 -0.68 0.93 -4.23
C GLY A 115 0.30 -0.16 -4.68
N GLY A 116 1.33 0.24 -5.41
CA GLY A 116 2.29 -0.68 -6.03
C GLY A 116 3.23 -1.36 -5.03
N SER A 117 3.33 -2.69 -5.12
CA SER A 117 4.31 -3.51 -4.37
C SER A 117 5.64 -3.70 -5.11
N ASN A 118 5.85 -3.01 -6.23
CA ASN A 118 7.01 -3.17 -7.14
C ASN A 118 7.17 -4.58 -7.77
N HIS A 119 6.15 -5.44 -7.71
CA HIS A 119 6.15 -6.78 -8.33
C HIS A 119 5.46 -6.77 -9.70
N TRP A 120 6.07 -6.12 -10.69
CA TRP A 120 5.50 -6.01 -12.04
C TRP A 120 5.63 -7.32 -12.81
N VAL A 121 4.50 -7.88 -13.25
CA VAL A 121 4.42 -9.10 -14.06
C VAL A 121 3.39 -8.97 -15.18
N GLY A 122 3.49 -9.83 -16.20
CA GLY A 122 2.43 -10.00 -17.20
C GLY A 122 2.40 -9.00 -18.36
N SER A 123 3.27 -7.99 -18.41
CA SER A 123 3.34 -7.05 -19.54
C SER A 123 3.74 -7.71 -20.87
N SER A 124 4.53 -8.78 -20.80
CA SER A 124 4.90 -9.65 -21.92
C SER A 124 4.51 -11.10 -21.60
N LYS A 125 3.21 -11.32 -21.38
CA LYS A 125 2.66 -12.61 -20.93
C LYS A 125 2.96 -13.74 -21.94
N ILE A 126 3.37 -14.90 -21.42
CA ILE A 126 3.48 -16.16 -22.18
C ILE A 126 2.10 -16.78 -22.47
N GLY A 127 1.93 -17.35 -23.66
CA GLY A 127 0.75 -18.16 -23.98
C GLY A 127 0.64 -18.56 -25.45
N ILE A 128 -0.41 -19.30 -25.77
CA ILE A 128 -0.60 -19.96 -27.08
C ILE A 128 -1.36 -19.10 -28.11
N SER A 129 -1.79 -17.89 -27.73
CA SER A 129 -2.57 -17.02 -28.61
C SER A 129 -2.00 -15.61 -28.67
N PRO A 130 -1.72 -15.07 -29.87
CA PRO A 130 -1.21 -13.70 -30.01
C PRO A 130 -2.26 -12.64 -29.64
N SER A 131 -3.54 -13.01 -29.47
CA SER A 131 -4.58 -12.07 -29.03
C SER A 131 -4.49 -11.70 -27.54
N ASN A 132 -3.78 -12.48 -26.73
CA ASN A 132 -3.69 -12.28 -25.28
C ASN A 132 -2.30 -12.58 -24.67
N SER A 133 -1.31 -12.85 -25.52
CA SER A 133 0.06 -13.22 -25.15
C SER A 133 1.06 -12.51 -26.07
N VAL A 134 2.27 -12.28 -25.56
CA VAL A 134 3.36 -11.62 -26.29
C VAL A 134 4.44 -12.63 -26.71
N VAL A 135 4.68 -13.64 -25.89
CA VAL A 135 5.64 -14.71 -26.18
C VAL A 135 4.93 -16.06 -26.19
N ASP A 136 5.41 -16.98 -27.02
CA ASP A 136 4.95 -18.37 -27.05
C ASP A 136 5.64 -19.22 -25.97
N PRO A 137 5.26 -20.50 -25.79
CA PRO A 137 5.88 -21.39 -24.80
C PRO A 137 7.28 -21.92 -25.16
N ASP A 138 7.79 -21.66 -26.37
CA ASP A 138 9.01 -22.27 -26.90
C ASP A 138 10.27 -21.41 -26.63
N THR A 139 10.22 -20.61 -25.56
CA THR A 139 11.33 -19.76 -25.09
C THR A 139 12.51 -20.55 -24.55
#